data_AF-A0AAE8L9M7-F1
#
_entry.id   AF-A0AAE8L9M7-F1
#
_cell.length_a   1.000
_cell.length_b   1.000
_cell.length_c   1.000
_cell.angle_alpha   90.00
_cell.angle_beta   90.00
_cell.angle_gamma   90.00
#
_symmetry.space_group_name_H-M   'P 1'
#
loop_
_entity.id
_entity.type
_entity.pdbx_description
1 polymer ?
#
loop_
_entity_poly.entity_id
_entity_poly.type
_entity_poly.pdbx_seq_one_letter_code
_entity_poly.pdbx_strand_id
1 'polypeptide(L)'
;EAGSRILFEVLEAGAVDVLPKPRVDTRQFLLESTVRVCDAVRAAARAKLRGSRPPRQLVEAKLSADVVLPPPVPGRVVVETDRIVCIGASTGGTEALRDVLEVLPAESPGLVIVQHMPEHFTAAFAKRLNGLCAIAVKEAEDGDLVLRGRALIAPGGRHLMVERRGASYAVSVKDGPLVARHRPSVDVLFRSAARAAGANALGILMTGMGDDGANGLLEMRRVGAQTVAQDEASCVVFGMPKEAIDRGAAAKVLPLEQMHLEIRRFGSTTVA
;
A
#
# COMPACT_ATOMS: atom_id res chain seq x y z
N GLU A 1 14.40 -19.08 3.62
CA GLU A 1 14.49 -19.00 2.14
C GLU A 1 13.53 -19.94 1.41
N ALA A 2 13.49 -21.25 1.67
CA ALA A 2 12.59 -22.19 0.97
C ALA A 2 11.09 -21.82 1.05
N GLY A 3 10.60 -21.39 2.22
CA GLY A 3 9.19 -21.00 2.38
C GLY A 3 8.77 -19.76 1.58
N SER A 4 9.71 -18.88 1.20
CA SER A 4 9.37 -17.70 0.41
C SER A 4 9.26 -17.99 -1.08
N ARG A 5 10.04 -18.94 -1.63
CA ARG A 5 9.87 -19.37 -3.03
C ARG A 5 8.51 -20.04 -3.23
N ILE A 6 8.18 -20.97 -2.35
CA ILE A 6 6.90 -21.68 -2.36
C ILE A 6 5.73 -20.69 -2.28
N LEU A 7 5.83 -19.64 -1.45
CA LEU A 7 4.80 -18.59 -1.37
C LEU A 7 4.51 -17.96 -2.74
N PHE A 8 5.54 -17.58 -3.50
CA PHE A 8 5.32 -16.95 -4.81
C PHE A 8 4.83 -17.97 -5.85
N GLU A 9 5.37 -19.19 -5.85
CA GLU A 9 4.90 -20.26 -6.74
C GLU A 9 3.41 -20.55 -6.55
N VAL A 10 2.91 -20.60 -5.30
CA VAL A 10 1.48 -20.86 -5.06
C VAL A 10 0.60 -19.67 -5.40
N LEU A 11 1.06 -18.42 -5.18
CA LEU A 11 0.31 -17.22 -5.59
C LEU A 11 0.19 -17.16 -7.12
N GLU A 12 1.27 -17.45 -7.85
CA GLU A 12 1.26 -17.53 -9.31
C GLU A 12 0.43 -18.71 -9.83
N ALA A 13 0.37 -19.81 -9.08
CA ALA A 13 -0.53 -20.93 -9.37
C ALA A 13 -2.01 -20.63 -9.03
N GLY A 14 -2.33 -19.43 -8.54
CA GLY A 14 -3.71 -18.97 -8.31
C GLY A 14 -4.17 -19.02 -6.85
N ALA A 15 -3.28 -19.18 -5.88
CA ALA A 15 -3.64 -19.03 -4.47
C ALA A 15 -4.13 -17.59 -4.19
N VAL A 16 -5.22 -17.47 -3.43
CA VAL A 16 -5.78 -16.15 -3.08
C VAL A 16 -4.91 -15.41 -2.07
N ASP A 17 -4.34 -16.13 -1.10
CA ASP A 17 -3.49 -15.58 -0.04
C ASP A 17 -2.62 -16.70 0.57
N VAL A 18 -1.55 -16.33 1.29
CA VAL A 18 -0.64 -17.26 1.95
C VAL A 18 -0.36 -16.80 3.38
N LEU A 19 -0.57 -17.72 4.34
CA LEU A 19 -0.40 -17.45 5.76
C LEU A 19 0.77 -18.25 6.35
N PRO A 20 1.69 -17.61 7.10
CA PRO A 20 2.66 -18.35 7.90
C PRO A 20 1.97 -19.00 9.11
N LYS A 21 2.63 -19.99 9.71
CA LYS A 21 2.18 -20.56 10.99
C LYS A 21 2.10 -19.44 12.05
N PRO A 22 0.96 -19.28 12.75
CA PRO A 22 0.81 -18.29 13.80
C PRO A 22 1.89 -18.43 14.88
N ARG A 23 2.47 -17.30 15.28
CA ARG A 23 3.31 -17.26 16.48
C ARG A 23 2.42 -17.00 17.68
N VAL A 24 2.58 -17.82 18.71
CA VAL A 24 1.79 -17.79 19.96
C VAL A 24 2.67 -17.41 21.16
N ASP A 25 3.86 -16.88 20.86
CA ASP A 25 4.91 -16.54 21.81
C ASP A 25 4.56 -15.33 22.69
N THR A 26 3.80 -14.36 22.16
CA THR A 26 3.25 -13.26 22.95
C THR A 26 1.77 -13.01 22.65
N ARG A 27 1.06 -12.39 23.60
CA ARG A 27 -0.32 -11.94 23.42
C ARG A 27 -0.46 -11.02 22.20
N GLN A 28 0.53 -10.15 21.95
CA GLN A 28 0.52 -9.26 20.81
C GLN A 28 0.61 -10.03 19.49
N PHE A 29 1.55 -10.96 19.35
CA PHE A 29 1.69 -11.77 18.15
C PHE A 29 0.47 -12.67 17.89
N LEU A 30 -0.18 -13.16 18.96
CA LEU A 30 -1.42 -13.92 18.84
C LEU A 30 -2.56 -13.06 18.29
N LEU A 31 -2.71 -11.81 18.77
CA LEU A 31 -3.72 -10.88 18.27
C LEU A 31 -3.47 -10.52 16.80
N GLU A 32 -2.22 -10.23 16.43
CA GLU A 32 -1.82 -9.96 15.04
C GLU A 32 -2.11 -11.16 14.13
N SER A 33 -1.79 -12.38 14.58
CA SER A 33 -2.06 -13.61 13.82
C SER A 33 -3.56 -13.87 13.67
N THR A 34 -4.35 -13.58 14.70
CA THR A 34 -5.81 -13.74 14.66
C THR A 34 -6.44 -12.83 13.60
N VAL A 35 -6.03 -11.56 13.56
CA VAL A 35 -6.50 -10.61 12.53
C VAL A 35 -6.16 -11.15 11.15
N ARG A 36 -4.90 -11.56 10.93
CA ARG A 36 -4.43 -12.02 9.62
C ARG A 36 -5.18 -13.26 9.13
N VAL A 37 -5.37 -14.26 9.99
CA VAL A 37 -6.11 -15.48 9.65
C VAL A 37 -7.56 -15.14 9.31
N CYS A 38 -8.23 -14.33 10.14
CA CYS A 38 -9.61 -13.94 9.89
C CYS A 38 -9.76 -13.19 8.57
N ASP A 39 -8.86 -12.25 8.28
CA ASP A 39 -8.92 -11.44 7.07
C ASP A 39 -8.62 -12.27 5.83
N ALA A 40 -7.64 -13.17 5.86
CA ALA A 40 -7.37 -14.08 4.75
C ALA A 40 -8.51 -15.06 4.48
N VAL A 41 -9.15 -15.63 5.52
CA VAL A 41 -10.32 -16.52 5.35
C VAL A 41 -11.50 -15.76 4.74
N ARG A 42 -11.79 -14.55 5.24
CA ARG A 42 -12.84 -13.72 4.68
C ARG A 42 -12.51 -13.27 3.26
N ALA A 43 -11.25 -12.95 2.98
CA ALA A 43 -10.79 -12.58 1.66
C ALA A 43 -10.96 -13.75 0.69
N ALA A 44 -10.56 -14.97 1.07
CA ALA A 44 -10.79 -16.18 0.28
C ALA A 44 -12.27 -16.44 0.00
N ALA A 45 -13.15 -16.27 1.00
CA ALA A 45 -14.59 -16.45 0.83
C ALA A 45 -15.24 -15.40 -0.09
N ARG A 46 -14.59 -14.25 -0.30
CA ARG A 46 -15.10 -13.11 -1.07
C ARG A 46 -14.31 -12.86 -2.35
N ALA A 47 -13.21 -13.58 -2.55
CA ALA A 47 -12.35 -13.44 -3.70
C ALA A 47 -13.16 -13.77 -4.95
N LYS A 48 -13.04 -12.91 -5.97
CA LYS A 48 -13.75 -13.09 -7.23
C LYS A 48 -13.14 -14.20 -8.06
N LEU A 49 -13.37 -15.44 -7.65
CA LEU A 49 -13.23 -16.63 -8.50
C LEU A 49 -14.58 -16.87 -9.16
N ARG A 50 -14.92 -16.15 -10.24
CA ARG A 50 -16.23 -16.18 -10.92
C ARG A 50 -17.44 -16.36 -9.98
N GLY A 51 -17.96 -15.23 -9.48
CA GLY A 51 -19.33 -15.14 -8.97
C GLY A 51 -19.53 -15.45 -7.48
N SER A 52 -19.40 -14.44 -6.62
CA SER A 52 -20.15 -14.36 -5.36
C SER A 52 -20.09 -12.94 -4.78
N ARG A 53 -21.13 -12.54 -4.04
CA ARG A 53 -21.35 -11.19 -3.48
C ARG A 53 -21.27 -11.26 -1.95
N PRO A 54 -20.55 -10.35 -1.25
CA PRO A 54 -20.29 -10.53 0.17
C PRO A 54 -21.34 -9.85 1.10
N PRO A 55 -21.53 -10.35 2.33
CA PRO A 55 -22.38 -9.70 3.34
C PRO A 55 -21.63 -8.59 4.11
N ARG A 56 -22.37 -7.55 4.57
CA ARG A 56 -21.84 -6.49 5.45
C ARG A 56 -21.69 -7.03 6.88
N GLN A 57 -20.58 -6.70 7.54
CA GLN A 57 -20.26 -7.15 8.91
C GLN A 57 -19.96 -5.95 9.79
N LEU A 58 -20.43 -5.97 11.05
CA LEU A 58 -20.16 -4.95 12.06
C LEU A 58 -18.70 -5.05 12.51
N VAL A 59 -17.96 -3.94 12.44
CA VAL A 59 -16.52 -3.87 12.70
C VAL A 59 -16.29 -3.25 14.08
N GLU A 60 -15.63 -3.97 14.97
CA GLU A 60 -15.11 -3.46 16.25
C GLU A 60 -14.16 -2.27 16.04
N ALA A 61 -14.15 -1.33 17.00
CA ALA A 61 -13.29 -0.14 16.97
C ALA A 61 -11.80 -0.48 16.74
N LYS A 62 -11.18 0.22 15.78
CA LYS A 62 -9.77 0.08 15.39
C LYS A 62 -9.01 1.33 15.77
N LEU A 63 -7.70 1.22 16.03
CA LEU A 63 -6.83 2.40 16.12
C LEU A 63 -6.70 3.05 14.74
N SER A 64 -6.78 4.37 14.70
CA SER A 64 -6.51 5.20 13.52
C SER A 64 -5.03 5.57 13.45
N ALA A 65 -4.60 6.19 12.35
CA ALA A 65 -3.24 6.69 12.23
C ALA A 65 -2.89 7.81 13.25
N ASP A 66 -3.85 8.28 14.05
CA ASP A 66 -3.64 9.31 15.09
C ASP A 66 -2.68 8.83 16.19
N VAL A 67 -2.62 7.51 16.40
CA VAL A 67 -1.70 6.91 17.38
C VAL A 67 -0.25 6.92 16.92
N VAL A 68 0.00 7.14 15.62
CA VAL A 68 1.36 7.16 15.04
C VAL A 68 1.76 8.59 14.67
N LEU A 69 0.86 9.36 14.05
CA LEU A 69 1.13 10.70 13.53
C LEU A 69 -0.07 11.63 13.71
N PRO A 70 0.13 12.93 14.02
CA PRO A 70 -0.95 13.91 14.02
C PRO A 70 -1.54 14.10 12.61
N PRO A 71 -2.79 14.58 12.47
CA PRO A 71 -3.41 14.82 11.17
C PRO A 71 -2.67 15.88 10.33
N PRO A 72 -2.83 15.89 9.00
CA PRO A 72 -2.23 16.91 8.15
C PRO A 72 -2.86 18.30 8.36
N VAL A 73 -2.05 19.35 8.22
CA VAL A 73 -2.48 20.75 8.30
C VAL A 73 -2.71 21.29 6.89
N PRO A 74 -3.94 21.72 6.52
CA PRO A 74 -4.21 22.30 5.21
C PRO A 74 -3.42 23.60 4.97
N GLY A 75 -3.01 23.85 3.73
CA GLY A 75 -2.41 25.14 3.32
C GLY A 75 -0.91 25.31 3.59
N ARG A 76 -0.18 24.22 3.91
CA ARG A 76 1.29 24.29 4.00
C ARG A 76 1.90 24.58 2.63
N VAL A 77 2.73 25.62 2.54
CA VAL A 77 3.41 26.04 1.30
C VAL A 77 4.22 24.87 0.71
N VAL A 78 3.89 24.51 -0.52
CA VAL A 78 4.60 23.50 -1.30
C VAL A 78 5.88 24.17 -1.83
N VAL A 79 7.02 23.81 -1.25
CA VAL A 79 8.32 24.09 -1.87
C VAL A 79 8.49 23.10 -3.01
N GLU A 80 9.03 23.54 -4.15
CA GLU A 80 9.33 22.65 -5.28
C GLU A 80 10.12 21.43 -4.78
N THR A 81 9.48 20.27 -4.92
CA THR A 81 9.96 18.97 -4.46
C THR A 81 9.49 17.96 -5.49
N ASP A 82 10.21 16.84 -5.61
CA ASP A 82 9.86 15.81 -6.57
C ASP A 82 8.45 15.23 -6.34
N ARG A 83 7.81 14.82 -7.41
CA ARG A 83 6.54 14.09 -7.31
C ARG A 83 6.78 12.66 -6.86
N ILE A 84 5.99 12.19 -5.90
CA ILE A 84 6.09 10.83 -5.36
C ILE A 84 4.76 10.08 -5.44
N VAL A 85 4.83 8.75 -5.54
CA VAL A 85 3.65 7.88 -5.58
C VAL A 85 3.63 7.01 -4.34
N CYS A 86 2.49 6.97 -3.65
CA CYS A 86 2.26 6.09 -2.51
C CYS A 86 1.18 5.07 -2.88
N ILE A 87 1.50 3.77 -2.73
CA ILE A 87 0.60 2.67 -3.09
C ILE A 87 0.27 1.83 -1.86
N GLY A 88 -1.00 1.50 -1.68
CA GLY A 88 -1.48 0.55 -0.67
C GLY A 88 -2.17 -0.64 -1.31
N ALA A 89 -1.81 -1.86 -0.90
CA ALA A 89 -2.40 -3.09 -1.39
C ALA A 89 -2.42 -4.20 -0.31
N SER A 90 -3.28 -5.20 -0.48
CA SER A 90 -3.40 -6.35 0.43
C SER A 90 -3.66 -7.64 -0.37
N THR A 91 -4.70 -8.42 -0.08
CA THR A 91 -5.01 -9.65 -0.83
C THR A 91 -5.17 -9.41 -2.34
N GLY A 92 -4.45 -10.19 -3.15
CA GLY A 92 -4.31 -10.00 -4.61
C GLY A 92 -3.33 -8.90 -5.02
N GLY A 93 -2.77 -8.17 -4.05
CA GLY A 93 -1.88 -7.04 -4.28
C GLY A 93 -0.50 -7.42 -4.80
N THR A 94 -0.01 -8.63 -4.52
CA THR A 94 1.30 -9.08 -5.03
C THR A 94 1.34 -9.15 -6.56
N GLU A 95 0.32 -9.78 -7.15
CA GLU A 95 0.16 -9.89 -8.60
C GLU A 95 -0.17 -8.54 -9.21
N ALA A 96 -1.11 -7.80 -8.60
CA ALA A 96 -1.48 -6.47 -9.08
C ALA A 96 -0.31 -5.47 -9.07
N LEU A 97 0.55 -5.53 -8.05
CA LEU A 97 1.77 -4.72 -7.99
C LEU A 97 2.79 -5.15 -9.04
N ARG A 98 2.98 -6.46 -9.28
CA ARG A 98 3.84 -6.92 -10.39
C ARG A 98 3.35 -6.33 -11.71
N ASP A 99 2.08 -6.52 -12.04
CA ASP A 99 1.51 -6.11 -13.32
C ASP A 99 1.64 -4.59 -13.55
N VAL A 100 1.55 -3.78 -12.48
CA VAL A 100 1.74 -2.34 -12.56
C VAL A 100 3.22 -1.96 -12.67
N LEU A 101 4.09 -2.53 -11.82
CA LEU A 101 5.50 -2.11 -11.72
C LEU A 101 6.36 -2.62 -12.88
N GLU A 102 6.06 -3.79 -13.43
CA GLU A 102 6.84 -4.43 -14.50
C GLU A 102 6.85 -3.60 -15.79
N VAL A 103 5.75 -2.89 -16.07
CA VAL A 103 5.60 -2.03 -17.24
C VAL A 103 6.03 -0.57 -16.99
N LEU A 104 6.48 -0.23 -15.78
CA LEU A 104 6.97 1.12 -15.48
C LEU A 104 8.37 1.33 -16.05
N PRO A 105 8.60 2.45 -16.76
CA PRO A 105 9.92 2.77 -17.28
C PRO A 105 10.84 3.31 -16.17
N ALA A 106 12.15 3.27 -16.39
CA ALA A 106 13.18 3.59 -15.38
C ALA A 106 13.12 5.05 -14.89
N GLU A 107 12.53 5.97 -15.64
CA GLU A 107 12.36 7.38 -15.30
C GLU A 107 11.10 7.68 -14.48
N SER A 108 10.35 6.65 -14.08
CA SER A 108 9.12 6.78 -13.27
C SER A 108 9.36 7.55 -11.98
N PRO A 109 8.35 8.24 -11.42
CA PRO A 109 8.48 8.91 -10.13
C PRO A 109 8.82 7.91 -9.02
N GLY A 110 9.39 8.40 -7.91
CA GLY A 110 9.71 7.52 -6.78
C GLY A 110 8.45 6.96 -6.13
N LEU A 111 8.45 5.65 -5.85
CA LEU A 111 7.31 4.93 -5.31
C LEU A 111 7.58 4.44 -3.88
N VAL A 112 6.57 4.54 -3.03
CA VAL A 112 6.57 4.05 -1.64
C VAL A 112 5.34 3.18 -1.45
N ILE A 113 5.53 1.91 -1.10
CA ILE A 113 4.50 0.88 -1.23
C ILE A 113 4.31 0.17 0.10
N VAL A 114 3.07 0.12 0.58
CA VAL A 114 2.64 -0.79 1.65
C VAL A 114 1.83 -1.91 1.02
N GLN A 115 2.40 -3.12 1.06
CA GLN A 115 1.70 -4.36 0.80
C GLN A 115 1.53 -5.08 2.14
N HIS A 116 0.31 -5.46 2.50
CA HIS A 116 0.07 -6.25 3.71
C HIS A 116 0.67 -7.65 3.53
N MET A 117 1.89 -7.82 4.04
CA MET A 117 2.65 -9.07 3.99
C MET A 117 3.39 -9.30 5.31
N PRO A 118 3.65 -10.57 5.69
CA PRO A 118 4.42 -10.86 6.90
C PRO A 118 5.90 -10.48 6.76
N GLU A 119 6.55 -10.19 7.90
CA GLU A 119 7.95 -9.71 8.05
C GLU A 119 9.01 -10.48 7.25
N HIS A 120 8.82 -11.78 7.02
CA HIS A 120 9.82 -12.62 6.32
C HIS A 120 9.64 -12.70 4.80
N PHE A 121 8.61 -12.06 4.25
CA PHE A 121 8.28 -12.18 2.82
C PHE A 121 8.47 -10.88 2.04
N THR A 122 8.49 -9.73 2.70
CA THR A 122 8.62 -8.42 2.06
C THR A 122 9.97 -8.25 1.35
N ALA A 123 11.07 -8.66 1.99
CA ALA A 123 12.41 -8.66 1.38
C ALA A 123 12.48 -9.52 0.10
N ALA A 124 11.90 -10.73 0.16
CA ALA A 124 11.90 -11.63 -0.99
C ALA A 124 10.98 -11.14 -2.11
N PHE A 125 9.87 -10.49 -1.77
CA PHE A 125 8.97 -9.86 -2.73
C PHE A 125 9.65 -8.72 -3.46
N ALA A 126 10.31 -7.82 -2.72
CA ALA A 126 11.09 -6.73 -3.30
C ALA A 126 12.19 -7.26 -4.23
N LYS A 127 12.94 -8.28 -3.79
CA LYS A 127 13.98 -8.93 -4.61
C LYS A 127 13.42 -9.54 -5.89
N ARG A 128 12.24 -10.18 -5.82
CA ARG A 128 11.57 -10.75 -7.00
C ARG A 128 11.21 -9.65 -7.99
N LEU A 129 10.50 -8.61 -7.54
CA LEU A 129 10.09 -7.50 -8.40
C LEU A 129 11.29 -6.78 -9.02
N ASN A 130 12.39 -6.61 -8.28
CA ASN A 130 13.62 -6.01 -8.80
C ASN A 130 14.25 -6.81 -9.95
N GLY A 131 13.99 -8.12 -10.03
CA GLY A 131 14.44 -8.95 -11.16
C GLY A 131 13.53 -8.89 -12.38
N LEU A 132 12.32 -8.33 -12.24
CA LEU A 132 11.31 -8.26 -13.30
C LEU A 132 11.15 -6.84 -13.86
N CYS A 133 11.32 -5.82 -13.02
CA CYS A 133 11.02 -4.43 -13.36
C CYS A 133 12.23 -3.68 -13.93
N ALA A 134 11.98 -2.67 -14.77
CA ALA A 134 13.01 -1.73 -15.21
C ALA A 134 13.39 -0.71 -14.11
N ILE A 135 12.45 -0.40 -13.20
CA ILE A 135 12.73 0.38 -11.98
C ILE A 135 13.46 -0.49 -10.95
N ALA A 136 14.29 0.13 -10.11
CA ALA A 136 14.86 -0.54 -8.95
C ALA A 136 13.77 -0.79 -7.89
N VAL A 137 13.67 -2.00 -7.37
CA VAL A 137 12.73 -2.35 -6.29
C VAL A 137 13.50 -2.87 -5.08
N LYS A 138 13.17 -2.33 -3.92
CA LYS A 138 13.93 -2.55 -2.68
C LYS A 138 12.97 -2.60 -1.49
N GLU A 139 13.25 -3.46 -0.52
CA GLU A 139 12.63 -3.34 0.80
C GLU A 139 13.19 -2.11 1.51
N ALA A 140 12.31 -1.26 2.04
CA ALA A 140 12.66 0.03 2.58
C ALA A 140 13.49 -0.08 3.86
N GLU A 141 14.58 0.69 3.92
CA GLU A 141 15.38 0.90 5.11
C GLU A 141 15.17 2.34 5.64
N ASP A 142 15.29 2.54 6.95
CA ASP A 142 15.13 3.87 7.53
C ASP A 142 16.15 4.86 6.92
N GLY A 143 15.65 6.02 6.47
CA GLY A 143 16.47 7.05 5.83
C GLY A 143 16.68 6.88 4.33
N ASP A 144 16.16 5.82 3.71
CA ASP A 144 16.21 5.66 2.25
C ASP A 144 15.57 6.85 1.54
N LEU A 145 16.25 7.38 0.52
CA LEU A 145 15.69 8.43 -0.32
C LEU A 145 14.63 7.88 -1.27
N VAL A 146 13.53 8.62 -1.43
CA VAL A 146 12.49 8.34 -2.43
C VAL A 146 12.95 8.94 -3.76
N LEU A 147 13.64 8.12 -4.55
CA LEU A 147 14.26 8.53 -5.82
C LEU A 147 13.40 8.12 -7.02
N ARG A 148 13.48 8.89 -8.11
CA ARG A 148 12.93 8.47 -9.41
C ARG A 148 13.54 7.13 -9.84
N GLY A 149 12.76 6.31 -10.50
CA GLY A 149 13.15 4.97 -10.94
C GLY A 149 13.29 3.97 -9.80
N ARG A 150 12.75 4.25 -8.61
CA ARG A 150 12.84 3.36 -7.45
C ARG A 150 11.49 3.17 -6.76
N ALA A 151 11.17 1.93 -6.44
CA ALA A 151 10.10 1.54 -5.53
C ALA A 151 10.64 1.01 -4.21
N LEU A 152 10.14 1.56 -3.11
CA LEU A 152 10.46 1.15 -1.74
C LEU A 152 9.26 0.43 -1.12
N ILE A 153 9.42 -0.84 -0.77
CA ILE A 153 8.38 -1.69 -0.19
C ILE A 153 8.53 -1.73 1.33
N ALA A 154 7.45 -1.49 2.06
CA ALA A 154 7.44 -1.53 3.52
C ALA A 154 7.88 -2.90 4.06
N PRO A 155 8.82 -2.94 5.02
CA PRO A 155 9.15 -4.19 5.70
C PRO A 155 7.96 -4.64 6.56
N GLY A 156 7.65 -5.93 6.52
CA GLY A 156 6.56 -6.48 7.33
C GLY A 156 6.84 -6.30 8.83
N GLY A 157 5.80 -6.07 9.63
CA GLY A 157 5.97 -5.89 11.08
C GLY A 157 6.40 -4.49 11.52
N ARG A 158 6.69 -3.55 10.59
CA ARG A 158 6.98 -2.14 10.91
C ARG A 158 6.16 -1.19 10.04
N HIS A 159 5.95 0.04 10.48
CA HIS A 159 5.31 1.07 9.66
C HIS A 159 6.33 1.77 8.78
N LEU A 160 5.94 2.02 7.53
CA LEU A 160 6.67 2.84 6.57
C LEU A 160 5.99 4.20 6.44
N MET A 161 6.75 5.27 6.57
CA MET A 161 6.27 6.65 6.46
C MET A 161 7.16 7.43 5.50
N VAL A 162 6.59 8.44 4.86
CA VAL A 162 7.33 9.45 4.09
C VAL A 162 7.63 10.64 4.99
N GLU A 163 8.89 11.06 4.98
CA GLU A 163 9.38 12.26 5.66
C GLU A 163 10.03 13.20 4.65
N ARG A 164 9.88 14.51 4.87
CA ARG A 164 10.56 15.52 4.06
C ARG A 164 11.92 15.84 4.67
N ARG A 165 12.99 15.75 3.87
CA ARG A 165 14.36 16.13 4.24
C ARG A 165 14.86 17.24 3.31
N GLY A 166 14.60 18.49 3.69
CA GLY A 166 14.95 19.65 2.86
C GLY A 166 14.21 19.65 1.53
N ALA A 167 14.95 19.50 0.43
CA ALA A 167 14.41 19.45 -0.94
C ALA A 167 14.05 18.03 -1.43
N SER A 168 14.33 16.99 -0.64
CA SER A 168 14.04 15.61 -1.01
C SER A 168 13.10 14.92 -0.01
N TYR A 169 12.62 13.74 -0.40
CA TYR A 169 11.88 12.84 0.46
C TYR A 169 12.75 11.65 0.87
N ALA A 170 12.59 11.23 2.12
CA ALA A 170 13.12 9.99 2.63
C ALA A 170 12.00 9.19 3.29
N VAL A 171 12.17 7.88 3.40
CA VAL A 171 11.28 7.05 4.21
C VAL A 171 11.80 6.92 5.63
N SER A 172 10.88 6.78 6.58
CA SER A 172 11.20 6.33 7.92
C SER A 172 10.47 5.04 8.23
N VAL A 173 11.21 4.09 8.81
CA VAL A 173 10.73 2.77 9.19
C VAL A 173 10.68 2.71 10.71
N LYS A 174 9.48 2.66 11.29
CA LYS A 174 9.31 2.66 12.76
C LYS A 174 8.43 1.52 13.22
N ASP A 175 8.75 1.02 14.41
CA ASP A 175 7.80 0.21 15.17
C ASP A 175 6.64 1.08 15.67
N GLY A 176 5.52 0.43 15.96
CA GLY A 176 4.32 1.08 16.46
C GLY A 176 3.20 0.08 16.73
N PRO A 177 2.09 0.53 17.34
CA PRO A 177 0.89 -0.29 17.51
C PRO A 177 0.21 -0.53 16.15
N LEU A 178 -0.64 -1.56 16.06
CA LEU A 178 -1.42 -1.81 14.86
C LEU A 178 -2.36 -0.64 14.54
N VAL A 179 -2.31 -0.14 13.31
CA VAL A 179 -3.25 0.86 12.78
C VAL A 179 -4.16 0.18 11.77
N ALA A 180 -5.47 0.40 11.86
CA ALA A 180 -6.46 -0.35 11.08
C ALA A 180 -6.28 -1.88 11.18
N ARG A 181 -5.72 -2.36 12.31
CA ARG A 181 -5.32 -3.76 12.60
C ARG A 181 -4.11 -4.29 11.80
N HIS A 182 -3.36 -3.41 11.14
CA HIS A 182 -2.24 -3.77 10.27
C HIS A 182 -0.93 -3.07 10.68
N ARG A 183 0.18 -3.76 10.39
CA ARG A 183 1.55 -3.25 10.51
C ARG A 183 2.45 -4.02 9.52
N PRO A 184 2.88 -3.42 8.40
CA PRO A 184 2.64 -2.02 7.99
C PRO A 184 1.17 -1.71 7.74
N SER A 185 0.78 -0.44 7.90
CA SER A 185 -0.57 0.08 7.62
C SER A 185 -0.50 1.11 6.51
N VAL A 186 -1.46 1.05 5.59
CA VAL A 186 -1.58 1.98 4.47
C VAL A 186 -2.02 3.36 4.94
N ASP A 187 -2.90 3.47 5.93
CA ASP A 187 -3.31 4.75 6.52
C ASP A 187 -2.10 5.53 7.06
N VAL A 188 -1.14 4.84 7.69
CA VAL A 188 0.09 5.46 8.21
C VAL A 188 0.96 6.02 7.06
N LEU A 189 1.14 5.24 5.99
CA LEU A 189 1.87 5.70 4.81
C LEU A 189 1.17 6.92 4.19
N PHE A 190 -0.11 6.83 3.89
CA PHE A 190 -0.86 7.90 3.21
C PHE A 190 -0.96 9.17 4.05
N ARG A 191 -1.16 9.07 5.36
CA ARG A 191 -1.13 10.23 6.26
C ARG A 191 0.24 10.91 6.25
N SER A 192 1.32 10.14 6.32
CA SER A 192 2.67 10.71 6.27
C SER A 192 2.95 11.40 4.94
N ALA A 193 2.50 10.82 3.82
CA ALA A 193 2.59 11.43 2.49
C ALA A 193 1.75 12.71 2.39
N ALA A 194 0.53 12.73 2.93
CA ALA A 194 -0.30 13.93 3.01
C ALA A 194 0.41 15.08 3.78
N ARG A 195 1.14 14.75 4.85
CA ARG A 195 1.89 15.73 5.66
C ARG A 195 3.18 16.21 5.01
N ALA A 196 3.91 15.30 4.34
CA ALA A 196 5.23 15.57 3.80
C ALA A 196 5.17 16.15 2.38
N ALA A 197 4.33 15.58 1.51
CA ALA A 197 4.27 15.88 0.09
C ALA A 197 3.02 16.66 -0.34
N GLY A 198 1.90 16.55 0.39
CA GLY A 198 0.67 17.27 0.05
C GLY A 198 0.24 17.01 -1.40
N ALA A 199 0.06 18.06 -2.19
CA ALA A 199 -0.31 17.97 -3.60
C ALA A 199 0.74 17.31 -4.53
N ASN A 200 2.00 17.19 -4.08
CA ASN A 200 3.06 16.50 -4.83
C ASN A 200 3.01 14.97 -4.69
N ALA A 201 1.99 14.43 -4.02
CA ALA A 201 1.76 13.00 -3.93
C ALA A 201 0.62 12.52 -4.83
N LEU A 202 0.77 11.30 -5.34
CA LEU A 202 -0.31 10.47 -5.88
C LEU A 202 -0.53 9.30 -4.93
N GLY A 203 -1.74 9.16 -4.38
CA GLY A 203 -2.16 8.01 -3.59
C GLY A 203 -2.94 7.00 -4.44
N ILE A 204 -2.54 5.74 -4.41
CA ILE A 204 -3.22 4.65 -5.14
C ILE A 204 -3.60 3.54 -4.15
N LEU A 205 -4.89 3.25 -4.04
CA LEU A 205 -5.40 2.15 -3.20
C LEU A 205 -5.89 1.00 -4.09
N MET A 206 -5.22 -0.15 -4.00
CA MET A 206 -5.45 -1.32 -4.84
C MET A 206 -6.22 -2.42 -4.10
N THR A 207 -6.46 -3.54 -4.79
CA THR A 207 -7.14 -4.74 -4.27
C THR A 207 -6.69 -5.10 -2.86
N GLY A 208 -7.67 -5.48 -2.05
CA GLY A 208 -7.44 -5.83 -0.67
C GLY A 208 -8.69 -5.94 0.17
N MET A 209 -8.58 -6.72 1.24
CA MET A 209 -9.61 -6.87 2.27
C MET A 209 -9.54 -5.72 3.29
N GLY A 210 -10.69 -5.28 3.79
CA GLY A 210 -10.77 -4.30 4.87
C GLY A 210 -10.81 -2.86 4.38
N ASP A 211 -10.45 -1.93 5.26
CA ASP A 211 -10.61 -0.48 5.06
C ASP A 211 -9.32 0.33 5.30
N ASP A 212 -8.18 -0.35 5.51
CA ASP A 212 -6.90 0.33 5.68
C ASP A 212 -6.53 1.10 4.41
N GLY A 213 -6.04 2.32 4.57
CA GLY A 213 -5.73 3.27 3.50
C GLY A 213 -6.91 4.14 3.09
N ALA A 214 -8.16 3.80 3.41
CA ALA A 214 -9.31 4.60 2.98
C ALA A 214 -9.34 5.99 3.66
N ASN A 215 -8.98 6.08 4.95
CA ASN A 215 -8.91 7.35 5.67
C ASN A 215 -7.68 8.17 5.25
N GLY A 216 -6.53 7.52 5.17
CA GLY A 216 -5.29 8.16 4.73
C GLY A 216 -5.41 8.70 3.30
N LEU A 217 -6.11 8.00 2.40
CA LEU A 217 -6.35 8.47 1.04
C LEU A 217 -7.28 9.69 1.04
N LEU A 218 -8.29 9.73 1.92
CA LEU A 218 -9.14 10.90 2.08
C LEU A 218 -8.35 12.10 2.61
N GLU A 219 -7.44 11.87 3.54
CA GLU A 219 -6.52 12.90 4.04
C GLU A 219 -5.60 13.44 2.93
N MET A 220 -5.03 12.56 2.10
CA MET A 220 -4.28 12.95 0.90
C MET A 220 -5.13 13.81 -0.03
N ARG A 221 -6.37 13.39 -0.35
CA ARG A 221 -7.28 14.17 -1.21
C ARG A 221 -7.57 15.56 -0.64
N ARG A 222 -7.80 15.66 0.67
CA ARG A 222 -8.10 16.94 1.36
C ARG A 222 -6.95 17.95 1.29
N VAL A 223 -5.71 17.48 1.17
CA VAL A 223 -4.53 18.35 1.00
C VAL A 223 -4.13 18.57 -0.47
N GLY A 224 -4.99 18.17 -1.42
CA GLY A 224 -4.79 18.42 -2.85
C GLY A 224 -3.99 17.34 -3.59
N ALA A 225 -3.68 16.21 -2.95
CA ALA A 225 -3.05 15.08 -3.63
C ALA A 225 -4.00 14.44 -4.66
N GLN A 226 -3.44 13.88 -5.73
CA GLN A 226 -4.22 13.02 -6.63
C GLN A 226 -4.47 11.67 -5.95
N THR A 227 -5.67 11.14 -6.11
CA THR A 227 -6.10 9.92 -5.40
C THR A 227 -6.88 8.99 -6.32
N VAL A 228 -6.45 7.72 -6.35
CA VAL A 228 -6.93 6.70 -7.28
C VAL A 228 -7.28 5.44 -6.51
N ALA A 229 -8.40 4.83 -6.87
CA ALA A 229 -8.78 3.49 -6.41
C ALA A 229 -8.82 2.51 -7.59
N GLN A 230 -8.43 1.26 -7.36
CA GLN A 230 -8.63 0.18 -8.33
C GLN A 230 -10.11 -0.13 -8.48
N ASP A 231 -10.55 -0.34 -9.72
CA ASP A 231 -11.92 -0.67 -10.04
C ASP A 231 -12.35 -2.05 -9.56
N GLU A 232 -13.65 -2.23 -9.45
CA GLU A 232 -14.22 -3.47 -8.94
C GLU A 232 -13.98 -4.69 -9.85
N ALA A 233 -13.87 -4.50 -11.17
CA ALA A 233 -13.75 -5.60 -12.11
C ALA A 233 -12.35 -6.22 -12.11
N SER A 234 -11.30 -5.41 -11.92
CA SER A 234 -9.91 -5.89 -11.87
C SER A 234 -9.43 -6.30 -10.47
N CYS A 235 -10.16 -5.99 -9.40
CA CYS A 235 -9.81 -6.43 -8.05
C CYS A 235 -10.09 -7.92 -7.80
N VAL A 236 -9.13 -8.61 -7.19
CA VAL A 236 -9.37 -9.93 -6.58
C VAL A 236 -10.32 -9.80 -5.40
N VAL A 237 -10.07 -8.81 -4.52
CA VAL A 237 -10.92 -8.45 -3.38
C VAL A 237 -11.18 -6.95 -3.40
N PHE A 238 -12.43 -6.57 -3.68
CA PHE A 238 -12.86 -5.18 -3.73
C PHE A 238 -13.32 -4.67 -2.35
N GLY A 239 -12.42 -4.68 -1.37
CA GLY A 239 -12.64 -4.19 -0.01
C GLY A 239 -12.06 -2.79 0.19
N MET A 240 -10.73 -2.69 0.22
CA MET A 240 -10.01 -1.43 0.44
C MET A 240 -10.39 -0.35 -0.59
N PRO A 241 -10.41 -0.62 -1.91
CA PRO A 241 -10.82 0.39 -2.89
C PRO A 241 -12.29 0.81 -2.72
N LYS A 242 -13.18 -0.12 -2.38
CA LYS A 242 -14.60 0.15 -2.13
C LYS A 242 -14.78 1.12 -0.96
N GLU A 243 -14.07 0.89 0.15
CA GLU A 243 -14.13 1.76 1.33
C GLU A 243 -13.59 3.17 1.03
N ALA A 244 -12.54 3.27 0.21
CA ALA A 244 -12.07 4.57 -0.27
C ALA A 244 -13.10 5.29 -1.15
N ILE A 245 -13.77 4.59 -2.05
CA ILE A 245 -14.81 5.17 -2.92
C ILE A 245 -16.00 5.64 -2.08
N ASP A 246 -16.50 4.80 -1.17
CA ASP A 246 -17.65 5.10 -0.31
C ASP A 246 -17.38 6.32 0.59
N ARG A 247 -16.13 6.56 1.00
CA ARG A 247 -15.71 7.72 1.82
C ARG A 247 -15.43 8.98 0.99
N GLY A 248 -15.57 8.92 -0.34
CA GLY A 248 -15.15 10.00 -1.23
C GLY A 248 -13.64 10.26 -1.18
N ALA A 249 -12.83 9.25 -0.85
CA ALA A 249 -11.38 9.35 -0.80
C ALA A 249 -10.75 9.26 -2.19
N ALA A 250 -11.34 8.49 -3.10
CA ALA A 250 -10.85 8.33 -4.47
C ALA A 250 -11.39 9.41 -5.40
N ALA A 251 -10.52 10.19 -6.04
CA ALA A 251 -10.89 11.13 -7.09
C ALA A 251 -11.11 10.43 -8.45
N LYS A 252 -10.39 9.34 -8.70
CA LYS A 252 -10.54 8.49 -9.89
C LYS A 252 -10.68 7.03 -9.48
N VAL A 253 -11.45 6.27 -10.27
CA VAL A 253 -11.51 4.81 -10.18
C VAL A 253 -11.05 4.28 -11.53
N LEU A 254 -9.98 3.48 -11.54
CA LEU A 254 -9.32 3.01 -12.76
C LEU A 254 -9.16 1.49 -12.75
N PRO A 255 -9.23 0.83 -13.92
CA PRO A 255 -8.86 -0.58 -14.01
C PRO A 255 -7.36 -0.77 -13.81
N LEU A 256 -6.96 -1.97 -13.38
CA LEU A 256 -5.56 -2.31 -13.08
C LEU A 256 -4.62 -1.96 -14.23
N GLU A 257 -5.02 -2.23 -15.47
CA GLU A 257 -4.18 -1.99 -16.65
C GLU A 257 -3.96 -0.50 -16.92
N GLN A 258 -4.71 0.42 -16.30
CA GLN A 258 -4.52 1.86 -16.45
C GLN A 258 -3.71 2.50 -15.31
N MET A 259 -3.41 1.77 -14.24
CA MET A 259 -2.68 2.31 -13.09
C MET A 259 -1.28 2.81 -13.47
N HIS A 260 -0.56 2.02 -14.26
CA HIS A 260 0.78 2.40 -14.70
C HIS A 260 0.78 3.66 -15.59
N LEU A 261 -0.27 3.85 -16.41
CA LEU A 261 -0.44 5.06 -17.23
C LEU A 261 -0.67 6.29 -16.36
N GLU A 262 -1.47 6.17 -15.30
CA GLU A 262 -1.73 7.26 -14.36
C GLU A 262 -0.46 7.63 -13.58
N ILE A 263 0.34 6.64 -13.14
CA ILE A 263 1.66 6.86 -12.52
C ILE A 263 2.58 7.65 -13.46
N ARG A 264 2.67 7.24 -14.73
CA ARG A 264 3.51 7.90 -15.74
C ARG A 264 3.07 9.34 -16.00
N ARG A 265 1.76 9.55 -16.20
CA ARG A 265 1.16 10.88 -16.40
C ARG A 265 1.44 11.81 -15.22
N PHE A 266 1.32 11.30 -14.00
CA PHE A 266 1.58 12.07 -12.80
C PHE A 266 3.05 12.51 -12.71
N GLY A 267 3.98 11.60 -13.01
CA GLY A 267 5.42 11.87 -12.96
C GLY A 267 5.99 12.67 -14.14
N SER A 268 5.25 12.78 -15.26
CA SER A 268 5.65 13.54 -16.46
C SER A 268 5.18 15.00 -16.46
N THR A 269 4.24 15.36 -15.58
CA THR A 269 3.81 16.75 -15.46
C THR A 269 4.91 17.49 -14.69
N THR A 270 5.79 18.16 -15.42
CA THR A 270 6.86 18.99 -14.85
C THR A 270 6.26 19.99 -13.85
N VAL A 271 6.89 20.14 -12.69
CA VAL A 271 6.64 21.29 -11.82
C VAL A 271 7.15 22.50 -12.60
N ALA A 272 6.24 23.34 -13.06
CA ALA A 272 6.52 24.53 -13.88
C ALA A 272 6.83 25.72 -12.99
#